data_AF-A0A3A4RC25-F1
#
_entry.id   AF-A0A3A4RC25-F1
#
_cell.length_a   1.000
_cell.length_b   1.000
_cell.length_c   1.000
_cell.angle_alpha   90.00
_cell.angle_beta   90.00
_cell.angle_gamma   90.00
#
_symmetry.space_group_name_H-M   'P 1'
#
loop_
_entity.id
_entity.type
_entity.pdbx_description
1 polymer ?
#
loop_
_entity_poly.entity_id
_entity_poly.type
_entity_poly.pdbx_seq_one_letter_code
_entity_poly.pdbx_strand_id
1 'polypeptide(L)'
;MRGFDGESSLSADSGSFLRNELSTPLGASGTSAFAGLDHGQVHGPSAQRLVGTRLTGAVVGLRGSAGRVQHELFAGWPLHQPDGFRTANTTLGFWLATGF
;
A
#
# COMPACT_ATOMS: atom_id res chain seq x y z
N MET A 1 -0.96 -1.26 -5.22
CA MET A 1 -1.02 -1.87 -3.87
C MET A 1 -0.12 -1.05 -2.95
N ARG A 2 -0.35 -1.02 -1.63
CA ARG A 2 0.57 -0.30 -0.73
C ARG A 2 1.93 -0.99 -0.70
N GLY A 3 3.01 -0.22 -0.58
CA GLY A 3 4.37 -0.71 -0.69
C GLY A 3 4.99 -0.65 -2.09
N PHE A 4 4.21 -0.25 -3.10
CA PHE A 4 4.68 -0.02 -4.47
C PHE A 4 4.51 1.46 -4.83
N ASP A 5 5.40 1.97 -5.69
CA ASP A 5 5.45 3.39 -6.08
C ASP A 5 4.29 3.81 -7.02
N GLY A 6 3.68 2.85 -7.71
CA GLY A 6 2.58 3.09 -8.65
C GLY A 6 3.04 3.30 -10.09
N GLU A 7 4.33 3.30 -10.37
CA GLU A 7 4.88 3.47 -11.73
C GLU A 7 4.68 2.23 -12.60
N SER A 8 4.57 1.06 -11.95
CA SER A 8 4.21 -0.20 -12.60
C SER A 8 2.98 -0.83 -11.98
N SER A 9 2.17 -1.50 -12.79
CA SER A 9 0.99 -2.25 -12.33
C SER A 9 0.85 -3.59 -13.06
N LEU A 10 0.20 -4.55 -12.42
CA LEU A 10 -0.23 -5.80 -13.07
C LEU A 10 -1.72 -5.68 -13.43
N SER A 11 -2.05 -5.95 -14.68
CA SER A 11 -3.41 -5.94 -15.19
C SER A 11 -3.64 -7.13 -16.11
N ALA A 12 -4.74 -7.83 -15.90
CA ALA A 12 -5.18 -8.97 -16.70
C ALA A 12 -6.72 -9.04 -16.71
N ASP A 13 -7.28 -10.11 -17.28
CA ASP A 13 -8.73 -10.30 -17.45
C ASP A 13 -9.49 -10.30 -16.13
N SER A 14 -8.85 -10.80 -15.06
CA SER A 14 -9.41 -10.87 -13.71
C SER A 14 -8.31 -10.78 -12.64
N GLY A 15 -8.70 -10.52 -11.40
CA GLY A 15 -7.76 -10.52 -10.29
C GLY A 15 -8.43 -10.62 -8.93
N SER A 16 -7.63 -10.93 -7.93
CA SER A 16 -7.99 -10.90 -6.51
C SER A 16 -7.08 -9.94 -5.77
N PHE A 17 -7.62 -9.30 -4.74
CA PHE A 17 -6.90 -8.36 -3.90
C PHE A 17 -7.31 -8.55 -2.45
N LEU A 18 -6.31 -8.68 -1.59
CA LEU A 18 -6.44 -8.77 -0.14
C LEU A 18 -5.67 -7.62 0.48
N ARG A 19 -6.34 -6.88 1.37
CA ARG A 19 -5.76 -5.78 2.13
C ARG A 19 -6.04 -5.99 3.61
N ASN A 20 -4.99 -6.13 4.40
CA ASN A 20 -5.05 -6.19 5.85
C ASN A 20 -4.36 -4.98 6.46
N GLU A 21 -4.90 -4.49 7.56
CA GLU A 21 -4.31 -3.42 8.35
C GLU A 21 -4.61 -3.66 9.82
N LEU A 22 -3.58 -3.48 10.65
CA LEU A 22 -3.69 -3.37 12.09
C LEU A 22 -3.35 -1.95 12.49
N SER A 23 -4.13 -1.38 13.40
CA SER A 23 -3.92 -0.03 13.91
C SER A 23 -3.95 -0.04 15.44
N THR A 24 -3.05 0.73 16.05
CA THR A 24 -2.95 0.90 17.49
C THR A 24 -2.88 2.39 17.87
N PRO A 25 -3.72 2.86 18.80
CA PRO A 25 -3.64 4.25 19.28
C PRO A 25 -2.33 4.50 20.04
N LEU A 26 -1.71 5.66 19.80
CA LEU A 26 -0.52 6.12 20.49
C LEU A 26 -0.89 7.05 21.65
N GLY A 27 -1.27 6.43 22.77
CA GLY A 27 -1.70 7.15 23.96
C GLY A 27 -2.95 8.00 23.73
N ALA A 28 -3.02 9.15 24.40
CA ALA A 28 -4.17 10.07 24.33
C ALA A 28 -4.05 11.15 23.24
N SER A 29 -3.08 11.01 22.32
CA SER A 29 -2.72 12.06 21.34
C SER A 29 -3.72 12.23 20.18
N GLY A 30 -4.67 11.31 20.01
CA GLY A 30 -5.49 11.22 18.79
C GLY A 30 -4.71 10.73 17.57
N THR A 31 -3.47 10.27 17.74
CA THR A 31 -2.64 9.63 16.71
C THR A 31 -2.65 8.11 16.91
N SER A 32 -2.68 7.36 15.82
CA SER A 32 -2.53 5.91 15.78
C SER A 32 -1.39 5.52 14.86
N ALA A 33 -0.63 4.52 15.27
CA ALA A 33 0.28 3.81 14.37
C ALA A 33 -0.47 2.69 13.66
N PHE A 34 -0.16 2.45 12.39
CA PHE A 34 -0.72 1.33 11.66
C PHE A 34 0.38 0.57 10.90
N ALA A 35 0.11 -0.71 10.68
CA ALA A 35 0.88 -1.58 9.82
C ALA A 35 -0.08 -2.39 8.95
N GLY A 36 0.29 -2.61 7.69
CA GLY A 36 -0.57 -3.29 6.73
C GLY A 36 0.19 -4.20 5.78
N LEU A 37 -0.54 -5.20 5.28
CA LEU A 37 -0.08 -6.12 4.26
C LEU A 37 -1.12 -6.17 3.15
N ASP A 38 -0.67 -5.88 1.94
CA ASP A 38 -1.47 -5.94 0.71
C ASP A 38 -0.93 -7.07 -0.14
N HIS A 39 -1.80 -7.96 -0.61
CA HIS A 39 -1.48 -8.99 -1.59
C HIS A 39 -2.49 -8.93 -2.73
N GLY A 40 -2.02 -9.02 -3.97
CA GLY A 40 -2.94 -9.18 -5.08
C GLY A 40 -2.35 -10.03 -6.19
N GLN A 41 -3.26 -10.65 -6.91
CA GLN A 41 -2.94 -11.58 -7.97
C GLN A 41 -3.86 -11.35 -9.16
N VAL A 42 -3.30 -11.40 -10.37
CA VAL A 42 -4.05 -11.33 -11.63
C VAL A 42 -4.08 -12.70 -12.31
N HIS A 43 -5.16 -12.98 -13.04
CA HIS A 43 -5.43 -14.26 -13.70
C HIS A 43 -6.13 -14.05 -15.04
N GLY A 44 -6.11 -15.08 -15.88
CA GLY A 44 -6.75 -15.11 -17.19
C GLY A 44 -5.75 -15.26 -18.34
N PRO A 45 -6.23 -15.43 -19.59
CA PRO A 45 -5.37 -15.63 -20.74
C PRO A 45 -4.33 -14.51 -20.94
N SER A 46 -4.66 -13.26 -20.64
CA SER A 46 -3.73 -12.14 -20.75
C SER A 46 -2.61 -12.17 -19.70
N ALA A 47 -2.83 -12.81 -18.55
CA ALA A 47 -1.84 -12.93 -17.49
C ALA A 47 -0.61 -13.76 -17.90
N GLN A 48 -0.75 -14.66 -18.89
CA GLN A 48 0.36 -15.47 -19.42
C GLN A 48 1.44 -14.65 -20.12
N ARG A 49 1.12 -13.41 -20.52
CA ARG A 49 2.07 -12.49 -21.17
C ARG A 49 2.78 -11.56 -20.18
N LEU A 50 2.42 -11.61 -18.90
CA LEU A 50 3.01 -10.76 -17.87
C LEU A 50 4.32 -11.36 -17.35
N VAL A 51 5.23 -10.48 -16.94
CA VAL A 51 6.49 -10.86 -16.25
C VAL A 51 6.24 -11.59 -14.92
N GLY A 52 5.04 -11.42 -14.36
CA GLY A 52 4.48 -12.26 -13.32
C GLY A 52 3.09 -11.80 -12.93
N THR A 53 2.47 -12.48 -11.96
CA THR A 53 1.04 -12.32 -11.69
C THR A 53 0.70 -11.91 -10.27
N ARG A 54 1.69 -11.77 -9.37
CA ARG A 54 1.49 -11.52 -7.94
C ARG A 54 2.34 -10.36 -7.45
N LEU A 55 1.74 -9.48 -6.66
CA LEU A 55 2.44 -8.45 -5.91
C LEU A 55 2.05 -8.55 -4.43
N THR A 56 3.04 -8.44 -3.54
CA THR A 56 2.82 -8.32 -2.09
C THR A 56 3.59 -7.13 -1.59
N GLY A 57 2.94 -6.27 -0.82
CA GLY A 57 3.56 -5.08 -0.25
C GLY A 57 3.19 -4.91 1.22
N ALA A 58 4.09 -4.27 1.95
CA ALA A 58 3.90 -3.87 3.33
C ALA A 58 3.83 -2.34 3.42
N VAL A 59 3.15 -1.87 4.45
CA VAL A 59 3.10 -0.46 4.81
C VAL A 59 3.13 -0.31 6.32
N VAL A 60 3.79 0.73 6.79
CA VAL A 60 3.66 1.22 8.16
C VAL A 60 3.42 2.73 8.11
N GLY A 61 2.69 3.27 9.08
CA GLY A 61 2.43 4.69 9.10
C GLY A 61 1.86 5.19 10.41
N LEU A 62 1.69 6.50 10.47
CA LEU A 62 1.03 7.23 11.52
C LEU A 62 -0.14 7.99 10.92
N ARG A 63 -1.29 7.94 11.57
CA ARG A 63 -2.45 8.77 11.19
C ARG A 63 -3.10 9.38 12.42
N GLY A 64 -3.66 10.57 12.27
CA GLY A 64 -4.33 11.24 13.36
C GLY A 64 -4.94 12.56 12.97
N SER A 65 -5.34 13.33 13.98
CA SER A 65 -5.83 14.68 13.80
C SER A 65 -5.22 15.66 14.80
N ALA A 66 -5.00 16.88 14.35
CA ALA A 66 -4.60 18.02 15.17
C ALA A 66 -5.61 19.15 14.91
N GLY A 67 -6.59 19.29 15.81
CA GLY A 67 -7.72 20.20 15.61
C GLY A 67 -8.51 19.83 14.34
N ARG A 68 -8.56 20.75 13.37
CA ARG A 68 -9.28 20.57 12.09
C ARG A 68 -8.45 19.87 11.01
N VAL A 69 -7.18 19.57 11.29
CA VAL A 69 -6.25 18.99 10.33
C VAL A 69 -6.17 17.49 10.56
N GLN A 70 -6.48 16.70 9.54
CA GLN A 70 -6.24 15.27 9.50
C GLN A 70 -4.92 15.03 8.78
N HIS A 71 -4.11 14.12 9.29
CA HIS A 71 -2.81 13.79 8.71
C HIS A 71 -2.60 12.27 8.67
N GLU A 72 -1.92 11.83 7.63
CA GLU A 72 -1.36 10.49 7.52
C GLU A 72 0.05 10.58 6.92
N LEU A 73 0.99 9.82 7.48
CA LEU A 73 2.35 9.66 7.00
C LEU A 73 2.63 8.16 6.92
N PHE A 74 3.20 7.67 5.82
CA PHE A 74 3.49 6.25 5.67
C PHE A 74 4.77 5.97 4.90
N ALA A 75 5.35 4.81 5.19
CA ALA A 75 6.41 4.17 4.44
C ALA A 75 5.97 2.76 4.04
N GLY A 76 6.31 2.33 2.83
CA GLY A 76 5.96 1.02 2.32
C GLY A 76 7.09 0.36 1.54
N TRP A 77 7.04 -0.96 1.49
CA TRP A 77 8.04 -1.81 0.84
C TRP A 77 7.39 -2.87 -0.04
N PRO A 78 7.94 -3.15 -1.23
CA PRO A 78 7.55 -4.31 -2.01
C PRO A 78 8.17 -5.55 -1.34
N LEU A 79 7.32 -6.42 -0.77
CA LEU A 79 7.77 -7.67 -0.13
C LEU A 79 7.96 -8.80 -1.13
N HIS A 80 7.11 -8.84 -2.16
CA HIS A 80 7.21 -9.80 -3.25
C HIS A 80 6.80 -9.14 -4.56
N GLN A 81 7.66 -9.24 -5.55
CA GLN A 81 7.42 -8.81 -6.92
C GLN A 81 8.08 -9.83 -7.87
N PRO A 82 7.52 -10.04 -9.08
CA PRO A 82 8.13 -10.93 -10.04
C PRO A 82 9.40 -10.33 -10.64
N ASP A 83 10.30 -11.19 -11.10
CA ASP A 83 11.53 -10.77 -11.76
C ASP A 83 11.23 -9.85 -12.96
N GLY A 84 11.97 -8.75 -13.07
CA GLY A 84 11.76 -7.75 -14.10
C GLY A 84 10.63 -6.75 -13.83
N PHE A 85 9.87 -6.89 -12.74
CA PHE A 85 8.93 -5.85 -12.29
C PHE A 85 9.70 -4.66 -11.70
N ARG A 86 9.52 -3.48 -12.28
CA ARG A 86 10.24 -2.26 -11.88
C ARG A 86 9.41 -1.45 -10.88
N THR A 87 9.93 -1.29 -9.68
CA THR A 87 9.38 -0.42 -8.63
C THR A 87 10.52 0.01 -7.71
N ALA A 88 10.35 1.13 -7.03
CA ALA A 88 11.22 1.54 -5.95
C ALA A 88 11.23 0.52 -4.81
N ASN A 89 12.40 0.37 -4.15
CA ASN A 89 12.56 -0.50 -2.98
C ASN A 89 11.85 0.05 -1.73
N THR A 90 11.45 1.32 -1.74
CA THR A 90 10.73 1.98 -0.65
C THR A 90 9.86 3.08 -1.23
N THR A 91 8.63 3.18 -0.74
CA THR A 91 7.69 4.25 -1.09
C THR A 91 7.35 5.05 0.16
N LEU A 92 7.46 6.37 0.09
CA LEU A 92 7.03 7.27 1.15
C LEU A 92 5.83 8.08 0.68
N GLY A 93 4.89 8.34 1.57
CA GLY A 93 3.72 9.13 1.24
C GLY A 93 3.15 9.86 2.44
N PHE A 94 2.39 10.90 2.14
CA PHE A 94 1.67 11.68 3.13
C PHE A 94 0.32 12.12 2.58
N TRP A 95 -0.64 12.30 3.47
CA TRP A 95 -1.93 12.88 3.17
C TRP A 95 -2.31 13.88 4.24
N LEU A 96 -2.84 15.02 3.82
CA LEU A 96 -3.27 16.11 4.69
C LEU A 96 -4.63 16.60 4.20
N ALA A 97 -5.56 16.79 5.13
CA ALA A 97 -6.82 17.44 4.85
C ALA A 97 -7.25 18.34 5.98
N THR A 98 -8.02 19.36 5.64
CA THR A 98 -8.66 20.24 6.62
C THR A 98 -10.16 20.28 6.37
N GLY A 99 -10.96 20.18 7.43
CA GLY A 99 -12.42 20.36 7.35
C GLY A 99 -12.80 21.78 7.72
N PHE A 100 -13.52 22.50 6.86
CA PHE A 100 -14.07 23.84 7.09
C PHE A 100 -15.55 23.82 7.50
#